data_AF-A0A968NKI8-F1
#
_entry.id   AF-A0A968NKI8-F1
#
_cell.length_a   1.000
_cell.length_b   1.000
_cell.length_c   1.000
_cell.angle_alpha   90.00
_cell.angle_beta   90.00
_cell.angle_gamma   90.00
#
_symmetry.space_group_name_H-M   'P 1'
#
loop_
_entity.id
_entity.type
_entity.pdbx_description
1 polymer ?
#
loop_
_entity_poly.entity_id
_entity_poly.type
_entity_poly.pdbx_seq_one_letter_code
_entity_poly.pdbx_strand_id
1 'polypeptide(L)'
;MLVAIESIGHKYLVHDLVKTDGAIAFQTGLWFWMTPQSPKPSCHEVMSGGWTPSPDDTSKGRVPGFGMTINIINGGLECGRPSDGRIESRVKFYKQFCQMLGVVADDNVYCDSMRPYV
;
A
#
# COMPACT_ATOMS: atom_id res chain seq x y z
N MET A 1 4.80 2.60 -13.55
CA MET A 1 6.16 2.00 -13.65
C MET A 1 7.17 2.93 -14.31
N LEU A 2 6.84 3.63 -15.41
CA LEU A 2 7.75 4.62 -16.03
C LEU A 2 8.21 5.72 -15.06
N VAL A 3 7.30 6.32 -14.30
CA VAL A 3 7.63 7.39 -13.31
C VAL A 3 8.55 6.88 -12.18
N ALA A 4 8.43 5.60 -11.79
CA ALA A 4 9.30 4.98 -10.79
C ALA A 4 10.74 4.91 -11.28
N ILE A 5 10.92 4.47 -12.52
CA ILE A 5 12.22 4.22 -13.11
C ILE A 5 12.96 5.54 -13.36
N GLU A 6 12.25 6.59 -13.78
CA GLU A 6 12.80 7.95 -13.94
C GLU A 6 13.26 8.54 -12.60
N SER A 7 12.48 8.36 -11.54
CA SER A 7 12.81 8.88 -10.20
C SER A 7 13.93 8.10 -9.50
N ILE A 8 14.17 6.85 -9.87
CA ILE A 8 15.31 6.05 -9.39
C ILE A 8 16.59 6.32 -10.24
N GLY A 9 16.53 7.26 -11.19
CA GLY A 9 17.70 7.72 -11.95
C GLY A 9 18.08 6.85 -13.15
N HIS A 10 17.24 5.87 -13.51
CA HIS A 10 17.45 5.04 -14.69
C HIS A 10 16.65 5.59 -15.87
N LYS A 11 17.28 6.38 -16.73
CA LYS A 11 16.63 6.81 -17.97
C LYS A 11 16.61 5.62 -18.95
N TYR A 12 15.41 5.17 -19.32
CA TYR A 12 15.13 4.22 -20.40
C TYR A 12 15.52 2.74 -20.22
N LEU A 13 15.85 2.28 -19.01
CA LEU A 13 16.25 0.90 -18.81
C LEU A 13 15.06 -0.01 -18.42
N VAL A 14 14.39 -0.44 -19.49
CA VAL A 14 13.69 -1.71 -19.76
C VAL A 14 12.99 -2.37 -18.57
N HIS A 15 11.67 -2.60 -18.71
CA HIS A 15 10.79 -3.42 -17.85
C HIS A 15 11.46 -4.70 -17.30
N ASP A 16 12.46 -5.25 -17.99
CA ASP A 16 13.15 -6.47 -17.60
C ASP A 16 14.12 -6.30 -16.43
N LEU A 17 14.64 -5.10 -16.14
CA LEU A 17 15.52 -4.91 -14.97
C LEU A 17 14.80 -5.16 -13.64
N VAL A 18 13.51 -4.85 -13.55
CA VAL A 18 12.70 -5.20 -12.36
C VAL A 18 12.66 -6.72 -12.12
N LYS A 19 12.86 -7.53 -13.18
CA LYS A 19 12.86 -8.99 -13.10
C LYS A 19 14.25 -9.58 -12.87
N THR A 20 15.31 -8.89 -13.30
CA THR A 20 16.68 -9.43 -13.34
C THR A 20 17.65 -8.77 -12.37
N ASP A 21 17.33 -7.59 -11.84
CA ASP A 21 18.14 -6.85 -10.87
C ASP A 21 17.37 -6.70 -9.55
N GLY A 22 17.87 -7.36 -8.50
CA GLY A 22 17.24 -7.35 -7.18
C GLY A 22 17.22 -5.96 -6.54
N ALA A 23 18.27 -5.15 -6.72
CA ALA A 23 18.32 -3.81 -6.15
C ALA A 23 17.25 -2.92 -6.80
N ILE A 24 17.12 -2.98 -8.12
CA ILE A 24 16.08 -2.24 -8.86
C ILE A 24 14.69 -2.75 -8.48
N ALA A 25 14.50 -4.06 -8.32
CA ALA A 25 13.23 -4.62 -7.87
C ALA A 25 12.81 -4.04 -6.51
N PHE A 26 13.70 -4.03 -5.52
CA PHE A 26 13.42 -3.44 -4.21
C PHE A 26 13.19 -1.92 -4.27
N GLN A 27 14.02 -1.19 -5.02
CA GLN A 27 13.87 0.26 -5.19
C GLN A 27 12.51 0.61 -5.80
N THR A 28 12.03 -0.16 -6.78
CA THR A 28 10.72 0.10 -7.40
C THR A 28 9.55 -0.18 -6.44
N GLY A 29 9.65 -1.22 -5.62
CA GLY A 29 8.68 -1.51 -4.55
C GLY A 29 8.65 -0.40 -3.49
N LEU A 30 9.82 0.04 -3.04
CA LEU A 30 9.95 1.15 -2.09
C LEU A 30 9.45 2.47 -2.70
N TRP A 31 9.77 2.75 -3.96
CA TRP A 31 9.25 3.92 -4.64
C TRP A 31 7.71 3.94 -4.61
N PHE A 32 7.05 2.82 -4.93
CA PHE A 32 5.59 2.74 -4.87
C PHE A 32 5.09 3.00 -3.44
N TRP A 33 5.76 2.43 -2.44
CA TRP A 33 5.40 2.59 -1.03
C TRP A 33 5.50 4.04 -0.54
N MET A 34 6.51 4.77 -1.00
CA MET A 34 6.84 6.13 -0.57
C MET A 34 6.14 7.23 -1.38
N THR A 35 5.64 6.93 -2.58
CA THR A 35 5.18 7.96 -3.52
C THR A 35 3.65 8.12 -3.49
N PRO A 36 3.11 9.27 -3.06
CA PRO A 36 1.67 9.53 -3.16
C PRO A 36 1.25 9.61 -4.63
N GLN A 37 0.05 9.10 -4.92
CA GLN A 37 -0.52 9.10 -6.27
C GLN A 37 -1.95 9.63 -6.18
N SER A 38 -2.10 10.95 -6.29
CA SER A 38 -3.38 11.65 -6.11
C SER A 38 -4.53 10.93 -6.84
N PRO A 39 -5.66 10.67 -6.16
CA PRO A 39 -6.03 11.14 -4.82
C PRO A 39 -5.47 10.32 -3.64
N LYS A 40 -4.66 9.30 -3.89
CA LYS A 40 -4.13 8.38 -2.86
C LYS A 40 -2.95 9.02 -2.12
N PRO A 41 -2.90 8.95 -0.77
CA PRO A 41 -1.66 9.21 -0.03
C PRO A 41 -0.64 8.10 -0.30
N SER A 42 0.60 8.27 0.17
CA SER A 42 1.57 7.17 0.16
C SER A 42 1.23 6.13 1.24
N CYS A 43 1.61 4.86 1.02
CA CYS A 43 1.50 3.84 2.06
C CYS A 43 2.37 4.20 3.28
N HIS A 44 3.53 4.83 3.03
CA HIS A 44 4.43 5.29 4.08
C HIS A 44 3.75 6.26 5.04
N GLU A 45 3.15 7.34 4.54
CA GLU A 45 2.48 8.34 5.39
C GLU A 45 1.31 7.75 6.18
N VAL A 46 0.58 6.79 5.60
CA VAL A 46 -0.47 6.06 6.32
C VAL A 46 0.09 5.29 7.52
N MET A 47 1.17 4.53 7.32
CA MET A 47 1.73 3.65 8.37
C MET A 47 2.61 4.40 9.38
N SER A 48 3.17 5.56 9.02
CA SER A 48 3.98 6.39 9.92
C SER A 48 3.18 7.44 10.69
N GLY A 49 1.86 7.52 10.46
CA GLY A 49 0.99 8.52 11.07
C GLY A 49 1.08 9.92 10.46
N GLY A 50 1.74 10.06 9.30
CA GLY A 50 1.84 11.30 8.55
C GLY A 50 0.58 11.67 7.74
N TRP A 51 -0.32 10.72 7.51
CA TRP A 51 -1.57 10.94 6.79
C TRP A 51 -2.75 11.15 7.75
N THR A 52 -3.45 12.28 7.60
CA THR A 52 -4.73 12.55 8.26
C THR A 52 -5.86 12.38 7.22
N PRO A 53 -6.87 11.53 7.47
CA PRO A 53 -7.99 11.36 6.55
C PRO A 53 -8.71 12.69 6.27
N SER A 54 -8.99 12.95 5.00
CA SER A 54 -9.83 14.08 4.63
C SER A 54 -11.30 13.82 5.00
N PRO A 55 -12.18 14.85 4.93
CA PRO A 55 -13.62 14.64 5.05
C PRO A 55 -14.16 13.62 4.03
N ASP A 56 -13.62 13.61 2.80
CA ASP A 56 -13.99 12.63 1.77
C ASP A 56 -13.58 11.20 2.19
N ASP A 57 -12.36 11.03 2.69
CA ASP A 57 -11.85 9.73 3.16
C ASP A 57 -12.71 9.20 4.32
N THR A 58 -13.00 10.06 5.28
CA THR A 58 -13.83 9.73 6.45
C THR A 58 -15.23 9.32 6.03
N SER A 59 -15.85 10.06 5.10
CA SER A 59 -17.17 9.72 4.54
C SER A 59 -17.20 8.38 3.80
N LYS A 60 -16.04 7.90 3.37
CA LYS A 60 -15.82 6.65 2.63
C LYS A 60 -15.31 5.51 3.51
N GLY A 61 -15.25 5.72 4.83
CA GLY A 61 -14.79 4.74 5.80
C GLY A 61 -13.29 4.47 5.75
N ARG A 62 -12.50 5.30 5.05
CA ARG A 62 -11.04 5.14 4.97
C ARG A 62 -10.41 5.70 6.24
N VAL A 63 -9.73 4.84 6.98
CA VAL A 63 -9.11 5.15 8.28
C VAL A 63 -7.63 4.73 8.28
N PRO A 64 -6.76 5.35 9.10
CA PRO A 64 -5.35 4.96 9.18
C PRO A 64 -5.15 3.51 9.63
N GLY A 65 -4.14 2.84 9.07
CA GLY A 65 -3.73 1.47 9.41
C GLY A 65 -3.45 0.62 8.18
N PHE A 66 -2.99 -0.62 8.41
CA PHE A 66 -2.60 -1.55 7.35
C PHE A 66 -3.67 -1.75 6.26
N GLY A 67 -4.96 -1.81 6.62
CA GLY A 67 -6.06 -1.94 5.66
C GLY A 67 -6.08 -0.83 4.60
N MET A 68 -5.71 0.40 4.99
CA MET A 68 -5.64 1.52 4.07
C MET A 68 -4.52 1.36 3.03
N THR A 69 -3.42 0.70 3.38
CA THR A 69 -2.35 0.35 2.41
C THR A 69 -2.85 -0.64 1.36
N ILE A 70 -3.72 -1.58 1.75
CA ILE A 70 -4.38 -2.51 0.81
C ILE A 70 -5.25 -1.73 -0.18
N ASN A 71 -5.99 -0.74 0.31
CA ASN A 71 -6.82 0.13 -0.54
C ASN A 71 -5.98 0.92 -1.55
N ILE A 72 -4.84 1.45 -1.13
CA ILE A 72 -3.88 2.14 -2.01
C ILE A 72 -3.36 1.20 -3.11
N ILE A 73 -2.91 0.00 -2.72
CA ILE A 73 -2.30 -1.01 -3.60
C ILE A 73 -3.29 -1.56 -4.63
N ASN A 74 -4.46 -2.02 -4.19
CA ASN A 74 -5.41 -2.71 -5.08
C ASN A 74 -6.88 -2.59 -4.66
N GLY A 75 -7.25 -1.45 -4.06
CA GLY A 75 -8.57 -1.27 -3.46
C GLY A 75 -9.75 -1.52 -4.40
N GLY A 76 -9.66 -1.11 -5.67
CA GLY A 76 -10.75 -1.32 -6.64
C GLY A 76 -11.15 -2.78 -6.84
N LEU A 77 -10.20 -3.70 -6.63
CA LEU A 77 -10.43 -5.13 -6.73
C LEU A 77 -10.67 -5.80 -5.38
N GLU A 78 -10.07 -5.29 -4.30
CA GLU A 78 -10.03 -6.00 -3.01
C GLU A 78 -10.91 -5.36 -1.91
N CYS A 79 -11.04 -4.03 -1.87
CA CYS A 79 -11.70 -3.32 -0.78
C CYS A 79 -13.18 -3.02 -1.05
N GLY A 80 -13.93 -2.70 0.01
CA GLY A 80 -15.38 -2.45 -0.06
C GLY A 80 -16.20 -3.73 -0.29
N ARG A 81 -15.62 -4.89 0.01
CA ARG A 81 -16.15 -6.23 -0.23
C ARG A 81 -15.82 -7.10 0.99
N PRO A 82 -16.81 -7.62 1.71
CA PRO A 82 -16.58 -8.56 2.80
C PRO A 82 -15.95 -9.87 2.31
N SER A 83 -15.13 -10.49 3.16
CA SER A 83 -14.63 -11.86 3.00
C SER A 83 -13.79 -12.13 1.74
N ASP A 84 -12.95 -11.17 1.31
CA ASP A 84 -12.02 -11.38 0.21
C ASP A 84 -10.76 -12.15 0.66
N GLY A 85 -10.58 -13.37 0.15
CA GLY A 85 -9.44 -14.22 0.51
C GLY A 85 -8.06 -13.61 0.20
N ARG A 86 -7.97 -12.63 -0.72
CA ARG A 86 -6.72 -11.91 -0.99
C ARG A 86 -6.33 -11.02 0.19
N ILE A 87 -7.31 -10.38 0.82
CA ILE A 87 -7.08 -9.54 2.01
C ILE A 87 -6.59 -10.41 3.17
N GLU A 88 -7.20 -11.57 3.39
CA GLU A 88 -6.77 -12.49 4.46
C GLU A 88 -5.30 -12.89 4.31
N SER A 89 -4.83 -13.15 3.09
CA SER A 89 -3.43 -13.44 2.81
C SER A 89 -2.51 -12.27 3.21
N ARG A 90 -2.89 -11.03 2.84
CA ARG A 90 -2.12 -9.82 3.21
C ARG A 90 -2.06 -9.63 4.72
N VAL A 91 -3.20 -9.72 5.40
CA VAL A 91 -3.31 -9.53 6.85
C VAL A 91 -2.54 -10.62 7.60
N LYS A 92 -2.55 -11.86 7.10
CA LYS A 92 -1.76 -12.96 7.68
C LYS A 92 -0.26 -12.65 7.65
N PHE A 93 0.29 -12.24 6.51
CA PHE A 93 1.70 -11.89 6.42
C PHE A 93 2.06 -10.70 7.30
N TYR A 94 1.23 -9.65 7.32
CA TYR A 94 1.44 -8.49 8.18
C TYR A 94 1.51 -8.88 9.66
N LYS A 95 0.52 -9.63 10.16
CA LYS A 95 0.50 -10.09 11.56
C LYS A 95 1.67 -11.01 11.90
N GLN A 96 2.09 -11.88 10.98
CA GLN A 96 3.27 -12.72 11.16
C GLN A 96 4.55 -11.89 11.30
N PHE A 97 4.74 -10.87 10.46
CA PHE A 97 5.90 -9.98 10.57
C PHE A 97 5.86 -9.11 11.84
N CYS A 98 4.69 -8.61 12.24
CA CYS A 98 4.54 -7.92 13.53
C CYS A 98 4.97 -8.81 14.70
N GLN A 99 4.54 -10.08 14.69
CA GLN A 99 4.94 -11.06 15.71
C GLN A 99 6.46 -11.30 15.73
N MET A 100 7.07 -11.48 14.55
CA MET A 100 8.53 -11.71 14.45
C MET A 100 9.34 -10.50 14.93
N LEU A 101 8.84 -9.29 14.69
CA LEU A 101 9.48 -8.04 15.09
C LEU A 101 9.15 -7.61 16.54
N GLY A 102 8.25 -8.32 17.22
CA GLY A 102 7.84 -7.98 18.58
C GLY A 102 7.01 -6.70 18.69
N VAL A 103 6.30 -6.32 17.62
CA VAL A 103 5.44 -5.13 17.58
C VAL A 103 3.97 -5.52 17.53
N VAL A 104 3.11 -4.65 18.05
CA VAL A 104 1.66 -4.82 17.99
C VAL A 104 1.17 -4.42 16.59
N ALA A 105 0.32 -5.24 16.00
CA ALA A 105 -0.34 -4.92 14.73
C ALA A 105 -1.41 -3.84 14.93
N ASP A 106 -1.66 -3.02 13.91
CA ASP A 106 -2.72 -2.00 13.95
C ASP A 106 -4.11 -2.60 14.25
N ASP A 107 -5.04 -1.76 14.73
CA ASP A 107 -6.45 -2.14 14.87
C ASP A 107 -7.15 -2.26 13.50
N ASN A 108 -6.82 -1.35 12.57
CA ASN A 108 -7.46 -1.25 11.25
C ASN A 108 -6.70 -2.01 10.16
N VAL A 109 -6.65 -3.34 10.24
CA VAL A 109 -5.91 -4.17 9.27
C VAL A 109 -6.69 -4.58 8.03
N TYR A 110 -8.02 -4.41 8.03
CA TYR A 110 -8.91 -4.77 6.93
C TYR A 110 -9.42 -3.52 6.19
N CYS A 111 -9.81 -3.70 4.93
CA CYS A 111 -10.41 -2.64 4.08
C CYS A 111 -11.76 -3.04 3.47
N ASP A 112 -12.39 -4.07 4.00
CA ASP A 112 -13.67 -4.62 3.57
C ASP A 112 -14.82 -3.61 3.66
N SER A 113 -14.75 -2.67 4.60
CA SER A 113 -15.70 -1.57 4.77
C SER A 113 -15.26 -0.24 4.13
N MET A 114 -14.04 -0.17 3.58
CA MET A 114 -13.52 1.04 2.96
C MET A 114 -13.95 1.14 1.50
N ARG A 115 -14.50 2.29 1.09
CA ARG A 115 -14.73 2.53 -0.35
C ARG A 115 -13.38 2.70 -1.07
N PRO A 116 -13.15 2.03 -2.20
CA PRO A 116 -11.88 2.13 -2.90
C PRO A 116 -11.62 3.54 -3.42
N TYR A 117 -10.34 3.90 -3.59
CA TYR A 117 -10.01 5.00 -4.48
C TYR A 117 -10.32 4.60 -5.93
N VAL A 118 -10.93 5.54 -6.67
CA VAL A 118 -11.20 5.46 -8.11
C VAL A 118 -10.11 6.19 -8.88
#